data_AF-A0A3S4GX33-F1
#
_entry.id   AF-A0A3S4GX33-F1
#
_cell.length_a   1.000
_cell.length_b   1.000
_cell.length_c   1.000
_cell.angle_alpha   90.00
_cell.angle_beta   90.00
_cell.angle_gamma   90.00
#
_symmetry.space_group_name_H-M   'P 1'
#
loop_
_entity.id
_entity.type
_entity.pdbx_description
1 polymer ?
#
loop_
_entity_poly.entity_id
_entity_poly.type
_entity_poly.pdbx_seq_one_letter_code
_entity_poly.pdbx_strand_id
1 'polypeptide(L)'
;MSKIPSSPARGLCDRHAVTFVASNARSCVQWLIDQGVLFDTQVQANGEESYHLTREGGHSHRRILHAADATGKAVETTLVDKALAHPNIRILERSNAVDLIVSDKIGLPGTRRVVGAWIWNRNKERVETCRRESRSTRYRRGREGLPIYH
;
A
#
# COMPACT_ATOMS: atom_id res chain seq x y z
N MET A 1 11.72 13.97 25.99
CA MET A 1 11.19 14.78 24.86
C MET A 1 11.93 14.43 23.58
N SER A 2 11.36 13.59 22.70
CA SER A 2 12.00 13.24 21.44
C SER A 2 11.79 14.36 20.41
N LYS A 3 12.88 14.98 19.95
CA LYS A 3 12.88 15.90 18.81
C LYS A 3 12.24 15.21 17.59
N ILE A 4 11.13 15.76 17.12
CA ILE A 4 10.61 15.48 15.77
C ILE A 4 11.63 16.11 14.80
N PRO A 5 12.29 15.35 13.91
CA PRO A 5 13.17 15.95 12.93
C PRO A 5 12.35 16.83 11.99
N SER A 6 12.79 18.08 11.84
CA SER A 6 12.34 18.99 10.79
C SER A 6 12.56 18.33 9.42
N SER A 7 11.45 18.17 8.70
CA SER A 7 11.24 17.38 7.48
C SER A 7 12.26 17.63 6.34
N PRO A 8 12.62 16.60 5.55
CA PRO A 8 13.27 16.73 4.23
C PRO A 8 12.40 17.46 3.19
N ALA A 9 11.12 17.70 3.48
CA ALA A 9 10.24 18.49 2.63
C ALA A 9 10.20 19.94 3.12
N ARG A 10 10.54 20.87 2.22
CA ARG A 10 10.62 22.33 2.41
C ARG A 10 9.30 22.99 2.87
N GLY A 11 8.79 22.66 4.05
CA GLY A 11 7.60 23.28 4.66
C GLY A 11 6.25 22.89 4.07
N LEU A 12 6.19 22.02 3.06
CA LEU A 12 4.95 21.65 2.35
C LEU A 12 4.21 20.45 2.94
N CYS A 13 4.73 19.84 4.01
CA CYS A 13 4.09 18.69 4.62
C CYS A 13 3.01 19.08 5.62
N ASP A 14 1.87 18.40 5.52
CA ASP A 14 0.88 18.37 6.60
C ASP A 14 1.50 17.65 7.82
N ARG A 15 1.71 18.42 8.90
CA ARG A 15 2.31 17.93 10.13
C ARG A 15 1.49 16.83 10.81
N HIS A 16 0.16 16.91 10.74
CA HIS A 16 -0.71 15.91 11.32
C HIS A 16 -0.56 14.58 10.58
N ALA A 17 -0.56 14.61 9.24
CA ALA A 17 -0.33 13.41 8.42
C ALA A 17 1.05 12.78 8.68
N VAL A 18 2.11 13.60 8.74
CA VAL A 18 3.47 13.10 9.04
C VAL A 18 3.54 12.47 10.42
N THR A 19 2.96 13.11 11.44
CA THR A 19 2.98 12.60 12.82
C THR A 19 2.20 11.29 12.91
N PHE A 20 1.04 11.22 12.25
CA PHE A 20 0.22 10.02 12.21
C PHE A 20 0.96 8.85 11.55
N VAL A 21 1.55 9.05 10.37
CA VAL A 21 2.30 7.99 9.67
C VAL A 21 3.52 7.54 10.50
N ALA A 22 4.30 8.49 11.03
CA ALA A 22 5.49 8.16 11.80
C ALA A 22 5.16 7.39 13.09
N SER A 23 4.07 7.74 13.76
CA SER A 23 3.65 7.09 15.02
C SER A 23 3.12 5.67 14.80
N ASN A 24 2.57 5.38 13.61
CA ASN A 24 2.02 4.06 13.26
C ASN A 24 2.98 3.16 12.48
N ALA A 25 4.17 3.66 12.09
CA ALA A 25 5.09 2.90 11.25
C ALA A 25 5.53 1.56 11.88
N ARG A 26 5.83 1.55 13.19
CA ARG A 26 6.27 0.34 13.89
C ARG A 26 5.20 -0.75 13.90
N SER A 27 3.94 -0.40 14.20
CA SER A 27 2.85 -1.38 14.24
C SER A 27 2.52 -1.91 12.85
N CYS A 28 2.54 -1.06 11.81
CA CYS A 28 2.36 -1.52 10.43
C CYS A 28 3.46 -2.48 9.97
N VAL A 29 4.70 -2.22 10.37
CA VAL A 29 5.84 -3.11 10.13
C VAL A 29 5.67 -4.44 10.84
N GLN A 30 5.28 -4.42 12.13
CA GLN A 30 5.05 -5.64 12.89
C GLN A 30 3.95 -6.47 12.23
N TRP A 31 2.88 -5.84 11.75
CA TRP A 31 1.83 -6.52 11.02
C TRP A 31 2.36 -7.24 9.76
N LEU A 32 3.31 -6.64 9.01
CA LEU A 32 3.94 -7.30 7.87
C LEU A 32 4.76 -8.53 8.28
N ILE A 33 5.51 -8.43 9.38
CA ILE A 33 6.23 -9.57 9.98
C ILE A 33 5.24 -10.68 10.35
N ASP A 34 4.12 -10.33 10.99
CA ASP A 34 3.08 -11.29 11.38
C ASP A 34 2.37 -11.90 10.16
N GLN A 35 2.37 -11.20 9.01
CA GLN A 35 1.95 -11.77 7.74
C GLN A 35 3.00 -12.71 7.12
N GLY A 36 4.19 -12.84 7.69
CA GLY A 36 5.26 -13.71 7.19
C GLY A 36 6.21 -13.03 6.21
N VAL A 37 6.23 -11.70 6.15
CA VAL A 37 7.27 -10.98 5.38
C VAL A 37 8.61 -11.19 6.07
N LEU A 38 9.55 -11.78 5.33
CA LEU A 38 10.91 -12.04 5.82
C LEU A 38 11.73 -10.76 5.72
N PHE A 39 12.10 -10.19 6.86
CA PHE A 39 13.08 -9.11 6.97
C PHE A 39 14.40 -9.66 7.49
N ASP A 40 15.51 -9.04 7.11
CA ASP A 40 16.84 -9.49 7.50
C ASP A 40 17.05 -9.35 9.01
N THR A 41 17.65 -10.36 9.62
CA THR A 41 18.05 -10.39 11.02
C THR A 41 19.58 -10.36 11.17
N GLN A 42 20.04 -9.94 12.34
CA GLN A 42 21.43 -9.89 12.75
C GLN A 42 21.55 -10.48 14.17
N VAL A 43 22.58 -11.29 14.39
CA VAL A 43 22.93 -11.76 15.72
C VAL A 43 23.75 -10.68 16.41
N GLN A 44 23.28 -10.22 17.56
CA GLN A 44 23.97 -9.25 18.39
C GLN A 44 25.18 -9.88 19.09
N ALA A 45 26.09 -9.05 19.60
CA ALA A 45 27.28 -9.51 20.31
C ALA A 45 26.96 -10.32 21.59
N ASN A 46 25.74 -10.17 22.13
CA ASN A 46 25.24 -10.94 23.28
C ASN A 46 24.61 -12.30 22.85
N GLY A 47 24.60 -12.64 21.56
CA GLY A 47 24.00 -13.85 21.01
C GLY A 47 22.51 -13.74 20.67
N GLU A 48 21.85 -12.60 20.93
CA GLU A 48 20.43 -12.43 20.62
C GLU A 48 20.20 -12.03 19.15
N GLU A 49 19.18 -12.61 18.53
CA GLU A 49 18.75 -12.23 17.19
C GLU A 49 17.90 -10.95 17.22
N SER A 50 18.21 -9.99 16.34
CA SER A 50 17.48 -8.73 16.18
C SER A 50 17.37 -8.36 14.72
N TYR A 51 16.41 -7.52 14.33
CA TYR A 51 16.31 -7.11 12.92
C TYR A 51 17.48 -6.21 12.47
N HIS A 52 17.99 -6.46 11.26
CA HIS A 52 19.04 -5.65 10.64
C HIS A 52 18.42 -4.32 10.17
N LEU A 53 18.80 -3.23 10.82
CA LEU A 53 18.31 -1.89 10.52
C LEU A 53 19.33 -1.09 9.71
N THR A 54 18.91 -0.60 8.54
CA THR A 54 19.69 0.30 7.69
C THR A 54 19.33 1.78 7.94
N ARG A 55 20.15 2.67 7.38
CA ARG A 55 19.97 4.13 7.42
C ARG A 55 19.98 4.65 5.98
N GLU A 56 18.86 5.18 5.52
CA GLU A 56 18.79 5.93 4.25
C GLU A 56 18.98 7.44 4.51
N GLY A 57 19.28 8.19 3.45
CA GLY A 57 19.51 9.65 3.52
C GLY A 57 18.32 10.39 4.14
N GLY A 58 18.60 11.29 5.10
CA GLY A 58 17.57 12.04 5.84
C GLY A 58 17.16 11.46 7.19
N HIS A 59 17.61 10.24 7.53
CA HIS A 59 17.38 9.65 8.84
C HIS A 59 18.57 9.81 9.78
N SER A 60 18.35 10.40 10.95
CA SER A 60 19.40 10.55 11.98
C SER A 60 19.69 9.24 12.74
N HIS A 61 18.83 8.23 12.62
CA HIS A 61 18.92 6.93 13.31
C HIS A 61 18.61 5.78 12.34
N ARG A 62 19.19 4.59 12.58
CA ARG A 62 18.85 3.34 11.87
C ARG A 62 17.42 2.92 12.25
N ARG A 63 16.49 3.00 11.29
CA ARG A 63 15.06 2.72 11.53
C ARG A 63 14.38 2.06 10.34
N ILE A 64 15.16 1.60 9.35
CA ILE A 64 14.66 1.05 8.10
C ILE A 64 14.93 -0.45 8.12
N LEU A 65 13.85 -1.23 8.07
CA LEU A 65 13.93 -2.66 7.84
C LEU A 65 14.10 -2.91 6.35
N HIS A 66 14.89 -3.92 6.02
CA HIS A 66 15.09 -4.37 4.65
C HIS A 66 15.07 -5.88 4.60
N ALA A 67 14.76 -6.41 3.43
CA ALA A 67 14.94 -7.79 3.05
C ALA A 67 15.88 -7.77 1.83
N ALA A 68 17.19 -7.82 2.09
CA ALA A 68 18.25 -7.61 1.12
C ALA A 68 17.97 -6.41 0.19
N ASP A 69 18.26 -6.55 -1.10
CA ASP A 69 18.00 -5.54 -2.14
C ASP A 69 16.55 -5.57 -2.69
N ALA A 70 15.66 -6.38 -2.12
CA ALA A 70 14.36 -6.71 -2.71
C ALA A 70 13.16 -6.61 -1.74
N THR A 71 13.23 -5.73 -0.74
CA THR A 71 12.16 -5.51 0.26
C THR A 71 10.79 -5.31 -0.38
N GLY A 72 10.70 -4.54 -1.48
CA GLY A 72 9.45 -4.31 -2.19
C GLY A 72 8.82 -5.60 -2.72
N LYS A 73 9.64 -6.47 -3.32
CA LYS A 73 9.19 -7.76 -3.88
C LYS A 73 8.74 -8.72 -2.78
N ALA A 74 9.50 -8.83 -1.69
CA ALA A 74 9.14 -9.68 -0.56
C ALA A 74 7.79 -9.30 0.05
N VAL A 75 7.55 -8.01 0.26
CA VAL A 75 6.27 -7.49 0.74
C VAL A 75 5.14 -7.75 -0.28
N GLU A 76 5.37 -7.44 -1.55
CA GLU A 76 4.36 -7.62 -2.60
C GLU A 76 3.94 -9.09 -2.73
N THR A 77 4.89 -10.01 -2.90
CA THR A 77 4.62 -11.44 -3.05
C THR A 77 3.84 -11.98 -1.85
N THR A 78 4.30 -11.71 -0.62
CA THR A 78 3.63 -12.20 0.60
C THR A 78 2.17 -11.73 0.69
N LEU A 79 1.92 -10.45 0.39
CA LEU A 79 0.57 -9.89 0.47
C LEU A 79 -0.35 -10.36 -0.67
N VAL A 80 0.20 -10.54 -1.88
CA VAL A 80 -0.54 -11.09 -3.02
C VAL A 80 -0.93 -12.53 -2.74
N ASP A 81 -0.01 -13.36 -2.24
CA ASP A 81 -0.28 -14.77 -1.94
C ASP A 81 -1.38 -14.92 -0.87
N LYS A 82 -1.31 -14.11 0.19
CA LYS A 82 -2.37 -14.07 1.20
C LYS A 82 -3.71 -13.60 0.65
N ALA A 83 -3.71 -12.62 -0.24
CA ALA A 83 -4.93 -12.11 -0.86
C ALA A 83 -5.56 -13.16 -1.80
N LEU A 84 -4.75 -13.90 -2.56
CA LEU A 84 -5.20 -15.01 -3.42
C LEU A 84 -5.79 -16.17 -2.61
N ALA A 85 -5.22 -16.47 -1.44
CA ALA A 85 -5.69 -17.55 -0.58
C ALA A 85 -6.96 -17.20 0.24
N HIS A 86 -7.40 -15.94 0.26
CA HIS A 86 -8.48 -15.50 1.11
C HIS A 86 -9.85 -15.64 0.42
N PRO A 87 -10.82 -16.42 0.98
CA PRO A 87 -12.07 -16.76 0.28
C PRO A 87 -12.97 -15.56 -0.03
N ASN A 88 -12.88 -14.49 0.76
CA ASN A 88 -13.67 -13.26 0.56
C ASN A 88 -12.94 -12.19 -0.28
N ILE A 89 -11.75 -12.49 -0.82
CA ILE A 89 -11.00 -11.57 -1.69
C ILE A 89 -11.03 -12.14 -3.10
N ARG A 90 -11.52 -11.34 -4.05
CA ARG A 90 -11.48 -11.67 -5.46
C ARG A 90 -10.53 -10.73 -6.18
N ILE A 91 -9.46 -11.29 -6.75
CA ILE A 91 -8.51 -10.54 -7.56
C ILE A 91 -8.93 -10.59 -9.03
N LEU A 92 -9.05 -9.42 -9.65
CA LEU A 92 -9.36 -9.28 -11.07
C LEU A 92 -8.10 -8.81 -11.80
N GLU A 93 -7.33 -9.76 -12.32
CA GLU A 93 -6.15 -9.44 -13.11
C GLU A 93 -6.52 -8.87 -14.47
N ARG A 94 -5.53 -8.23 -15.11
CA ARG A 94 -5.66 -7.67 -16.46
C ARG A 94 -6.87 -6.75 -16.65
N SER A 95 -7.33 -6.11 -15.58
CA SER A 95 -8.54 -5.30 -15.55
C SER A 95 -8.20 -3.84 -15.28
N ASN A 96 -8.72 -2.92 -16.09
CA ASN A 96 -8.49 -1.49 -15.94
C ASN A 96 -9.77 -0.79 -15.47
N ALA A 97 -9.69 -0.02 -14.39
CA ALA A 97 -10.80 0.86 -14.02
C ALA A 97 -10.91 2.00 -15.04
N VAL A 98 -12.07 2.13 -15.67
CA VAL A 98 -12.38 3.15 -16.68
C VAL A 98 -12.92 4.40 -16.00
N ASP A 99 -14.03 4.27 -15.27
CA ASP A 99 -14.63 5.36 -14.52
C ASP A 99 -15.47 4.83 -13.33
N LEU A 100 -15.75 5.70 -12.37
CA LEU A 100 -16.57 5.42 -11.20
C LEU A 100 -18.06 5.60 -11.53
N ILE A 101 -18.88 4.69 -11.02
CA ILE A 101 -20.33 4.80 -11.12
C ILE A 101 -20.81 5.60 -9.90
N VAL A 102 -21.33 6.80 -10.16
CA VAL A 102 -21.81 7.72 -9.11
C VAL A 102 -23.33 7.78 -9.13
N SER A 103 -23.96 7.69 -7.96
CA SER A 103 -25.40 7.51 -7.79
C SER A 103 -26.26 8.55 -8.52
N ASP A 104 -25.89 9.83 -8.41
CA ASP A 104 -26.59 10.96 -9.03
C ASP A 104 -26.53 10.90 -10.56
N LYS A 105 -25.37 10.53 -11.13
CA LYS A 105 -25.19 10.39 -12.58
C LYS A 105 -26.05 9.29 -13.21
N ILE A 106 -26.54 8.33 -12.42
CA ILE A 106 -27.39 7.23 -12.89
C ILE A 106 -28.83 7.30 -12.34
N GLY A 107 -29.23 8.45 -11.78
CA GLY A 107 -30.59 8.68 -11.30
C GLY A 107 -30.95 7.94 -10.00
N LEU A 108 -29.96 7.46 -9.22
CA LEU A 108 -30.25 6.88 -7.92
C LEU A 108 -30.51 7.98 -6.88
N PRO A 109 -31.59 7.86 -6.10
CA PRO A 109 -31.94 8.86 -5.09
C PRO A 109 -30.95 8.87 -3.90
N GLY A 110 -31.04 9.96 -3.14
CA GLY A 110 -30.25 10.19 -1.92
C GLY A 110 -28.94 10.93 -2.17
N THR A 111 -28.05 10.87 -1.18
CA THR A 111 -26.76 11.58 -1.24
C THR A 111 -25.84 10.99 -2.30
N ARG A 112 -25.04 11.87 -2.91
CA ARG A 112 -24.04 11.51 -3.92
C ARG A 112 -23.04 10.52 -3.34
N ARG A 113 -22.97 9.33 -3.93
CA ARG A 113 -22.08 8.25 -3.49
C ARG A 113 -21.60 7.40 -4.66
N VAL A 114 -20.43 6.81 -4.52
CA VAL A 114 -19.90 5.83 -5.49
C VAL A 114 -20.55 4.47 -5.22
N VAL A 115 -21.18 3.91 -6.25
CA VAL A 115 -21.93 2.63 -6.18
C VAL A 115 -21.27 1.51 -6.97
N GLY A 116 -20.19 1.80 -7.69
CA GLY A 116 -19.45 0.82 -8.48
C GLY A 116 -18.37 1.46 -9.34
N ALA A 117 -17.84 0.69 -10.27
CA ALA A 117 -16.93 1.15 -11.31
C ALA A 117 -17.17 0.39 -12.62
N TRP A 118 -16.94 1.05 -13.74
CA TRP A 118 -16.79 0.40 -15.02
C TRP A 118 -15.36 -0.11 -15.16
N ILE A 119 -15.22 -1.38 -15.49
CA ILE A 119 -13.94 -2.08 -15.58
C ILE A 119 -13.77 -2.59 -17.01
N TRP A 120 -12.72 -2.16 -17.70
CA TRP A 120 -12.29 -2.74 -18.95
C TRP A 120 -11.58 -4.06 -18.68
N ASN A 121 -12.21 -5.16 -19.07
CA ASN A 121 -11.65 -6.50 -18.97
C ASN A 121 -10.84 -6.78 -20.24
N ARG A 122 -9.50 -6.77 -20.14
CA ARG A 122 -8.62 -6.97 -21.31
C ARG A 122 -8.66 -8.38 -21.88
N ASN A 123 -9.14 -9.38 -21.13
CA ASN A 123 -9.24 -10.75 -21.62
C ASN A 123 -10.48 -10.95 -22.49
N LYS A 124 -11.53 -10.17 -22.24
CA LYS A 124 -12.81 -10.25 -22.97
C LYS A 124 -13.05 -9.07 -23.90
N GLU A 125 -12.11 -8.13 -23.95
CA GLU A 125 -12.15 -6.88 -24.73
C GLU A 125 -13.49 -6.15 -24.59
N ARG A 126 -13.98 -6.02 -23.35
CA ARG A 126 -15.25 -5.35 -23.07
C ARG A 126 -15.26 -4.65 -21.73
N VAL A 127 -16.13 -3.65 -21.61
CA VAL A 127 -16.43 -2.98 -20.34
C VAL A 127 -17.43 -3.83 -19.55
N GLU A 128 -17.09 -4.19 -18.32
CA GLU A 128 -17.95 -4.88 -17.36
C GLU A 128 -18.29 -3.94 -16.20
N THR A 129 -19.50 -4.06 -15.65
CA THR A 129 -19.93 -3.30 -14.48
C THR A 129 -19.53 -4.03 -13.20
N CYS A 130 -18.66 -3.44 -12.40
CA CYS A 130 -18.37 -3.91 -11.05
C CYS A 130 -19.24 -3.13 -10.06
N ARG A 131 -20.36 -3.73 -9.65
CA ARG A 131 -21.20 -3.18 -8.57
C ARG A 131 -20.60 -3.53 -7.22
N ARG A 132 -20.78 -2.62 -6.27
CA ARG A 132 -20.37 -2.86 -4.88
C ARG A 132 -21.37 -3.76 -4.20
N GLU A 133 -20.85 -4.78 -3.52
CA GLU A 133 -21.63 -5.62 -2.60
C GLU A 133 -21.56 -5.08 -1.16
N SER A 134 -20.47 -4.37 -0.80
CA SER A 134 -20.26 -3.79 0.54
C SER A 134 -20.45 -2.25 0.58
N ARG A 135 -20.04 -1.54 1.65
CA ARG A 135 -20.29 -0.07 1.87
C ARG A 135 -19.15 0.94 1.53
N SER A 136 -17.87 0.56 1.32
CA SER A 136 -16.82 1.39 0.64
C SER A 136 -16.21 0.88 -0.70
N THR A 137 -15.96 1.77 -1.69
CA THR A 137 -15.09 1.50 -2.88
C THR A 137 -13.77 2.18 -2.62
N ARG A 138 -12.67 1.46 -2.77
CA ARG A 138 -11.33 2.01 -2.67
C ARG A 138 -10.65 1.85 -4.03
N TYR A 139 -10.08 2.94 -4.54
CA TYR A 139 -9.28 2.94 -5.77
C TYR A 139 -7.85 3.33 -5.43
N ARG A 140 -6.88 2.55 -5.92
CA ARG A 140 -5.44 2.80 -5.76
C ARG A 140 -4.77 2.46 -7.08
N ARG A 141 -4.21 3.46 -7.76
CA ARG A 141 -3.33 3.29 -8.93
C ARG A 141 -1.91 3.63 -8.51
N GLY A 142 -0.91 2.90 -9.00
CA GLY A 142 0.49 3.31 -8.90
C GLY A 142 0.71 4.68 -9.56
N ARG A 143 1.79 5.38 -9.19
CA ARG A 143 2.15 6.64 -9.88
C ARG A 143 2.43 6.36 -11.35
N GLU A 144 2.12 7.32 -12.21
CA GLU A 144 2.53 7.31 -13.61
C GLU A 144 4.05 7.51 -13.67
N GLY A 145 4.79 6.40 -13.78
CA GLY A 145 6.17 6.42 -14.26
C GLY A 145 6.13 6.26 -15.77
N LEU A 146 6.76 7.19 -16.50
CA LEU A 146 6.97 7.02 -17.94
C LEU A 146 7.74 5.70 -18.17
N PRO A 147 7.37 4.88 -19.17
CA PRO A 147 8.19 3.74 -19.55
C PRO A 147 9.56 4.26 -19.99
N ILE A 148 10.60 3.88 -19.25
CA ILE A 148 11.97 4.00 -19.73
C ILE A 148 12.12 2.89 -20.76
N TYR A 149 11.96 3.22 -22.03
CA TYR A 149 12.39 2.34 -23.12
C TYR A 149 13.92 2.31 -23.09
N HIS A 150 14.50 1.14 -22.87
CA HIS A 150 15.89 0.84 -23.23
C HIS A 150 15.94 0.38 -24.67
#